data_AF-A0A661X4A0-F1
#
_entry.id   AF-A0A661X4A0-F1
#
_cell.length_a   1.000
_cell.length_b   1.000
_cell.length_c   1.000
_cell.angle_alpha   90.00
_cell.angle_beta   90.00
_cell.angle_gamma   90.00
#
_symmetry.space_group_name_H-M   'P 1'
#
loop_
_entity.id
_entity.type
_entity.pdbx_description
1 polymer ?
#
loop_
_entity_poly.entity_id
_entity_poly.type
_entity_poly.pdbx_seq_one_letter_code
_entity_poly.pdbx_strand_id
1 'polypeptide(L)'
;GILKSMGASSSSIMKIFLYEGLLVGVIGTVLGCIIGYGVGFLQLHFHIISLPPDVYLINSLPIVMEWKDFAAISSISILLSLLASFYPSYRASKLMPVEAIRYE
;
A
#
# COMPACT_ATOMS: atom_id res chain seq x y z
N GLY A 1 12.15 9.72 -20.88
CA GLY A 1 13.16 10.28 -21.81
C GLY A 1 14.46 10.56 -21.10
N ILE A 2 14.43 11.49 -20.13
CA ILE A 2 15.60 12.09 -19.48
C ILE A 2 16.59 11.06 -18.88
N LEU A 3 16.13 10.09 -18.08
CA LEU A 3 17.06 9.09 -17.50
C LEU A 3 17.75 8.23 -18.57
N LYS A 4 17.04 7.85 -19.64
CA LYS A 4 17.66 7.12 -20.78
C LYS A 4 18.60 8.01 -21.58
N SER A 5 18.29 9.29 -21.78
CA SER A 5 19.21 10.21 -22.47
C SER A 5 20.46 10.54 -21.66
N MET A 6 20.38 10.44 -20.33
CA MET A 6 21.55 10.47 -19.43
C MET A 6 22.36 9.16 -19.40
N GLY A 7 22.01 8.16 -20.22
CA GLY A 7 22.73 6.89 -20.32
C GLY A 7 22.33 5.83 -19.30
N ALA A 8 21.23 6.01 -18.56
CA ALA A 8 20.75 4.99 -17.63
C ALA A 8 20.26 3.74 -18.38
N SER A 9 20.73 2.57 -17.94
CA SER A 9 20.26 1.29 -18.47
C SER A 9 18.78 1.04 -18.12
N SER A 10 18.06 0.31 -18.97
CA SER A 10 16.67 -0.09 -18.69
C SER A 10 16.53 -0.84 -17.34
N SER A 11 17.55 -1.59 -16.94
CA SER A 11 17.59 -2.28 -15.64
C SER A 11 17.68 -1.32 -14.46
N SER A 12 18.43 -0.21 -14.60
CA SER A 12 18.50 0.82 -13.55
C SER A 12 17.17 1.53 -13.37
N ILE A 13 16.48 1.86 -14.47
CA ILE A 13 15.15 2.47 -14.43
C ILE A 13 14.14 1.53 -13.77
N MET A 14 14.17 0.25 -14.11
CA MET A 14 13.29 -0.75 -13.49
C MET A 14 13.51 -0.84 -11.97
N LYS A 15 14.76 -0.82 -11.51
CA LYS A 15 15.09 -0.82 -10.07
C LYS A 15 14.53 0.40 -9.36
N ILE A 16 14.69 1.60 -9.92
CA ILE A 16 14.20 2.85 -9.30
C ILE A 16 12.69 2.74 -9.04
N PHE A 17 11.90 2.39 -10.05
CA PHE A 17 10.45 2.26 -9.90
C PHE A 17 10.03 1.14 -8.95
N LEU A 18 10.78 0.03 -8.90
CA LEU A 18 10.54 -1.03 -7.93
C LEU A 18 10.82 -0.57 -6.49
N TYR A 19 11.91 0.16 -6.27
CA TYR A 19 12.24 0.72 -4.95
C TYR A 19 11.23 1.78 -4.52
N GLU A 20 10.78 2.62 -5.44
CA GLU A 20 9.75 3.63 -5.18
C GLU A 20 8.42 2.96 -4.80
N GLY A 21 8.03 1.92 -5.54
CA GLY A 21 6.87 1.09 -5.22
C GLY A 21 6.94 0.41 -3.86
N LEU A 22 8.10 -0.16 -3.53
CA LEU A 22 8.36 -0.76 -2.23
C LEU A 22 8.28 0.29 -1.11
N LEU A 23 8.90 1.46 -1.29
CA LEU A 23 8.86 2.55 -0.32
C LEU A 23 7.43 3.01 -0.05
N VAL A 24 6.65 3.27 -1.09
CA VAL A 24 5.25 3.66 -0.97
C VAL A 24 4.43 2.56 -0.29
N GLY A 25 4.64 1.30 -0.65
CA GLY A 25 3.95 0.16 -0.05
C GLY A 25 4.26 -0.01 1.44
N VAL A 26 5.54 0.11 1.83
CA VAL A 26 5.96 0.00 3.23
C VAL A 26 5.41 1.16 4.05
N ILE A 27 5.57 2.40 3.58
CA ILE A 27 5.08 3.60 4.29
C ILE A 27 3.56 3.53 4.42
N GLY A 28 2.85 3.20 3.34
CA GLY A 28 1.40 3.05 3.35
C GLY A 28 0.91 1.96 4.30
N THR A 29 1.60 0.82 4.34
CA THR A 29 1.28 -0.29 5.25
C THR A 29 1.49 0.12 6.70
N VAL A 30 2.62 0.76 7.03
CA VAL A 30 2.92 1.21 8.40
C VAL A 30 1.88 2.23 8.86
N LEU A 31 1.57 3.23 8.04
CA LEU A 31 0.55 4.23 8.36
C LEU A 31 -0.84 3.60 8.49
N GLY A 32 -1.21 2.69 7.60
CA GLY A 32 -2.47 1.96 7.65
C GLY A 32 -2.61 1.13 8.92
N CYS A 33 -1.56 0.43 9.35
CA CYS A 33 -1.56 -0.34 10.61
C CYS A 33 -1.71 0.58 11.83
N ILE A 34 -1.01 1.71 11.87
CA ILE A 34 -1.12 2.69 12.98
C ILE A 34 -2.54 3.23 13.06
N ILE A 35 -3.11 3.65 11.93
CA ILE A 35 -4.47 4.18 11.86
C ILE A 35 -5.48 3.09 12.25
N GLY A 36 -5.37 1.88 11.69
CA GLY A 36 -6.28 0.76 11.99
C GLY A 36 -6.26 0.37 13.46
N TYR A 37 -5.07 0.29 14.06
CA TYR A 37 -4.92 0.05 15.50
C TYR A 37 -5.53 1.19 16.32
N GLY A 38 -5.24 2.45 15.96
CA GLY A 38 -5.80 3.62 16.64
C GLY A 38 -7.34 3.65 16.61
N VAL A 39 -7.93 3.36 15.45
CA VAL A 39 -9.40 3.31 15.27
C VAL A 39 -10.00 2.20 16.11
N GLY A 40 -9.43 0.99 16.09
CA GLY A 40 -9.99 -0.09 16.90
C GLY A 40 -9.77 0.10 18.41
N PHE A 41 -8.67 0.74 18.83
CA PHE A 41 -8.44 1.10 20.24
C PHE A 41 -9.48 2.14 20.70
N LEU A 42 -9.78 3.13 19.87
CA LEU A 42 -10.80 4.12 20.13
C LEU A 42 -12.19 3.47 20.21
N GLN A 43 -12.50 2.52 19.34
CA GLN A 43 -13.78 1.79 19.37
C GLN A 43 -13.93 0.95 20.65
N LEU A 44 -12.86 0.31 21.13
CA LEU A 44 -12.86 -0.46 22.39
C LEU A 44 -13.06 0.44 23.62
N HIS A 45 -12.45 1.63 23.65
CA HIS A 45 -12.56 2.54 24.79
C HIS A 45 -13.85 3.38 24.79
N PHE A 46 -14.27 3.89 23.64
CA PHE A 46 -15.35 4.87 23.54
C PHE A 46 -16.68 4.27 23.08
N HIS A 47 -16.73 2.98 22.68
CA HIS A 47 -17.97 2.30 22.26
C HIS A 47 -18.78 3.13 21.24
N ILE A 48 -18.09 3.82 20.32
CA ILE A 48 -18.66 4.83 19.41
C ILE A 48 -19.83 4.26 18.59
N ILE A 49 -19.76 2.97 18.25
CA ILE A 49 -20.87 2.20 17.67
C ILE A 49 -21.47 1.34 18.78
N SER A 50 -22.36 1.93 19.57
CA SER A 50 -23.19 1.22 20.55
C SER A 50 -24.40 0.63 19.80
N LEU A 51 -24.57 -0.70 19.84
CA LEU A 51 -25.77 -1.32 19.32
C LEU A 51 -26.93 -1.04 20.29
N PRO A 52 -28.12 -0.63 19.83
CA PRO A 52 -29.27 -0.48 20.70
C PRO A 52 -29.56 -1.82 21.39
N PRO A 53 -29.58 -1.86 22.73
CA PRO A 53 -29.67 -3.09 23.51
C PRO A 53 -30.99 -3.86 23.35
N ASP A 54 -31.98 -3.29 22.67
CA ASP A 54 -33.29 -3.92 22.40
C ASP A 54 -33.25 -5.08 21.38
N VAL A 55 -32.18 -5.23 20.59
CA VAL A 55 -32.09 -6.27 19.54
C VAL A 55 -30.86 -7.18 19.69
N TYR A 56 -29.80 -6.71 20.37
CA TYR A 56 -28.56 -7.47 20.54
C TYR A 56 -28.21 -7.62 22.03
N LEU A 57 -28.14 -8.87 22.52
CA LEU A 57 -27.72 -9.26 23.88
C LEU A 57 -26.25 -8.91 24.22
N ILE A 58 -25.57 -8.10 23.41
CA ILE A 58 -24.14 -7.81 23.48
C ILE A 58 -23.95 -6.29 23.48
N ASN A 59 -23.41 -5.73 24.57
CA ASN A 59 -23.32 -4.28 24.82
C ASN A 59 -22.33 -3.51 23.91
N SER A 60 -21.58 -4.21 23.05
CA SER A 60 -20.50 -3.65 22.24
C SER A 60 -20.27 -4.52 21.00
N LEU A 61 -19.87 -3.91 19.89
CA LEU A 61 -19.36 -4.65 18.73
C LEU A 61 -18.02 -5.30 19.14
N PRO A 62 -17.91 -6.64 19.24
CA PRO A 62 -16.69 -7.28 19.73
C PRO A 62 -15.60 -7.19 18.66
N ILE A 63 -14.74 -6.17 18.78
CA ILE A 63 -13.53 -6.07 17.96
C ILE A 63 -12.45 -6.92 18.62
N VAL A 64 -12.06 -7.99 17.96
CA VAL A 64 -10.89 -8.79 18.33
C VAL A 64 -9.74 -8.36 17.42
N MET A 65 -8.73 -7.72 18.00
CA MET A 65 -7.51 -7.38 17.27
C MET A 65 -6.57 -8.59 17.30
N GLU A 66 -6.60 -9.42 16.27
CA GLU A 66 -5.65 -10.51 16.14
C GLU A 66 -4.39 -10.06 15.40
N TRP A 67 -3.22 -10.35 15.97
CA TRP A 67 -1.93 -10.05 15.32
C TRP A 67 -1.77 -10.73 13.95
N LYS A 68 -2.45 -11.86 13.75
CA LYS A 68 -2.48 -12.59 12.47
C LYS A 68 -3.11 -11.77 11.36
N ASP A 69 -4.18 -11.04 11.65
CA ASP A 69 -4.87 -10.21 10.67
C ASP A 69 -3.97 -9.04 10.25
N PHE A 70 -3.31 -8.39 11.20
CA PHE A 70 -2.33 -7.34 10.90
C PHE A 70 -1.19 -7.88 10.04
N ALA A 71 -0.60 -9.03 10.39
CA ALA A 71 0.47 -9.65 9.60
C ALA A 71 0.02 -10.04 8.17
N ALA A 72 -1.20 -10.57 8.02
CA ALA A 72 -1.77 -10.93 6.73
C ALA A 72 -2.04 -9.68 5.87
N ILE A 73 -2.68 -8.66 6.43
CA ILE A 73 -2.98 -7.40 5.73
C ILE A 73 -1.68 -6.71 5.32
N SER A 74 -0.68 -6.64 6.20
CA SER A 74 0.63 -6.05 5.85
C SER A 74 1.30 -6.81 4.70
N SER A 75 1.31 -8.14 4.75
CA SER A 75 1.91 -8.97 3.69
C SER A 75 1.20 -8.77 2.35
N ILE A 76 -0.14 -8.78 2.35
CA ILE A 76 -0.96 -8.58 1.16
C ILE A 76 -0.77 -7.16 0.60
N SER A 77 -0.71 -6.15 1.46
CA SER A 77 -0.54 -4.75 1.06
C SER A 77 0.80 -4.53 0.36
N ILE A 78 1.88 -5.05 0.94
CA ILE A 78 3.22 -4.98 0.32
C ILE A 78 3.24 -5.73 -1.01
N LEU A 79 2.65 -6.93 -1.07
CA LEU A 79 2.52 -7.70 -2.32
C LEU A 79 1.77 -6.92 -3.40
N LEU A 80 0.63 -6.32 -3.05
CA LEU A 80 -0.16 -5.51 -3.97
C LEU A 80 0.59 -4.27 -4.43
N SER A 81 1.31 -3.57 -3.54
CA SER A 81 2.15 -2.44 -3.94
C SER A 81 3.25 -2.85 -4.89
N LEU A 82 3.92 -3.98 -4.64
CA LEU A 82 4.94 -4.52 -5.55
C LEU A 82 4.36 -4.89 -6.92
N LEU A 83 3.21 -5.56 -6.95
CA LEU A 83 2.53 -5.92 -8.21
C LEU A 83 2.07 -4.67 -8.97
N ALA A 84 1.50 -3.70 -8.28
CA ALA A 84 1.07 -2.43 -8.85
C ALA A 84 2.24 -1.64 -9.45
N SER A 85 3.41 -1.67 -8.82
CA SER A 85 4.63 -1.02 -9.31
C SER A 85 5.39 -1.84 -10.36
N PHE A 86 5.15 -3.14 -10.44
CA PHE A 86 5.75 -4.00 -11.47
C PHE A 86 5.27 -3.64 -12.88
N TYR A 87 3.97 -3.34 -13.05
CA TYR A 87 3.42 -2.94 -14.35
C TYR A 87 4.04 -1.65 -14.93
N PRO A 88 4.08 -0.51 -14.21
CA PRO A 88 4.70 0.71 -14.70
C PRO A 88 6.22 0.58 -14.83
N SER A 89 6.90 -0.15 -13.93
CA SER A 89 8.35 -0.36 -14.04
C SER A 89 8.71 -1.16 -15.30
N TYR A 90 7.94 -2.19 -15.62
CA TYR A 90 8.10 -2.95 -16.87
C TYR A 90 7.84 -2.07 -18.10
N ARG A 91 6.74 -1.31 -18.11
CA ARG A 91 6.45 -0.35 -19.21
C ARG A 91 7.54 0.72 -19.36
N ALA A 92 8.05 1.28 -18.26
CA ALA A 92 9.11 2.29 -18.25
C ALA A 92 10.45 1.73 -18.76
N SER A 93 10.78 0.47 -18.43
CA SER A 93 11.98 -0.19 -18.92
C SER A 93 11.95 -0.40 -20.45
N LYS A 94 10.77 -0.74 -20.99
CA LYS A 94 10.53 -1.02 -22.42
C LYS A 94 10.26 0.23 -23.27
N LEU A 95 9.96 1.38 -22.68
CA LEU A 95 9.78 2.64 -23.41
C LEU A 95 11.06 3.01 -24.16
N MET A 96 11.07 2.89 -25.49
CA MET A 96 12.24 3.20 -26.30
C MET A 96 12.50 4.72 -26.29
N PRO A 97 13.76 5.16 -26.21
CA PRO A 97 14.10 6.58 -26.12
C PRO A 97 13.59 7.41 -27.32
N VAL A 98 13.42 6.78 -28.49
CA VAL A 98 12.99 7.46 -29.72
C VAL A 98 11.53 7.92 -29.68
N GLU A 99 10.67 7.29 -28.89
CA GLU A 99 9.27 7.72 -28.70
C GLU A 99 9.15 8.82 -27.65
N ALA A 100 10.07 8.88 -26.68
CA ALA A 100 10.02 9.90 -25.62
C ALA A 100 10.34 11.31 -26.11
N ILE A 101 11.13 11.45 -27.18
CA ILE A 101 11.45 12.76 -27.80
C ILE A 101 10.38 13.16 -28.83
N ARG A 102 9.62 12.20 -29.37
CA ARG A 102 8.61 12.45 -30.40
C ARG A 102 7.26 12.93 -29.84
N TYR A 103 7.11 12.90 -28.51
CA TYR A 103 5.93 13.39 -27.79
C TYR A 103 6.25 14.62 -26.90
N GLU A 104 7.42 15.23 -27.05
CA GLU A 104 7.67 16.63 -26.68
C GLU A 104 7.47 17.54 -27.89
#